data_AF-A0A2D6NEA7-F1
#
_entry.id   AF-A0A2D6NEA7-F1
#
_cell.length_a   1.000
_cell.length_b   1.000
_cell.length_c   1.000
_cell.angle_alpha   90.00
_cell.angle_beta   90.00
_cell.angle_gamma   90.00
#
_symmetry.space_group_name_H-M   'P 1'
#
loop_
_entity.id
_entity.type
_entity.pdbx_description
1 polymer ?
#
loop_
_entity_poly.entity_id
_entity_poly.type
_entity_poly.pdbx_seq_one_letter_code
_entity_poly.pdbx_strand_id
1 'polypeptide(L)' 'MLPDCFLLPENSTALDFAYKVHSDLGNNFIRAIDVKTKRTVGKEHVLNHRDVIEIISK' A
#
# COMPACT_ATOMS: atom_id res chain seq x y z
N MET A 1 12.78 11.26 8.45
CA MET A 1 12.88 10.52 7.18
C MET A 1 11.53 10.62 6.50
N LEU A 2 11.48 11.09 5.25
CA LEU A 2 10.24 11.13 4.46
C LEU A 2 10.05 9.75 3.80
N PRO A 3 8.85 9.15 3.83
CA PRO A 3 8.60 7.93 3.07
C PRO A 3 8.67 8.20 1.56
N ASP A 4 9.09 7.20 0.79
CA ASP A 4 9.14 7.26 -0.66
C ASP A 4 7.74 7.41 -1.26
N CYS A 5 7.63 8.23 -2.30
CA CYS A 5 6.36 8.53 -2.95
C CYS A 5 6.31 7.87 -4.32
N PHE A 6 5.21 7.18 -4.62
CA PHE A 6 4.98 6.49 -5.89
C PHE A 6 3.73 7.01 -6.59
N LEU A 7 3.81 7.18 -7.90
CA LEU A 7 2.67 7.48 -8.74
C LEU A 7 2.04 6.16 -9.22
N LEU A 8 0.74 6.05 -9.04
CA LEU A 8 -0.07 4.90 -9.41
C LEU A 8 -1.28 5.37 -10.25
N PRO A 9 -1.81 4.52 -11.16
CA PRO A 9 -3.06 4.78 -11.83
C PRO A 9 -4.22 5.04 -10.86
N GLU A 10 -5.26 5.74 -11.32
CA GLU A 10 -6.48 5.89 -10.54
C GLU A 10 -7.10 4.52 -10.23
N ASN A 11 -7.73 4.42 -9.05
CA ASN A 11 -8.32 3.18 -8.52
C ASN A 11 -7.33 2.06 -8.20
N SER A 12 -6.02 2.35 -8.14
CA SER A 12 -5.03 1.37 -7.68
C SER A 12 -5.30 0.94 -6.23
N THR A 13 -5.04 -0.33 -5.96
CA THR A 13 -5.27 -0.92 -4.64
C THR A 13 -3.98 -0.98 -3.82
N ALA A 14 -4.12 -1.27 -2.52
CA ALA A 14 -2.99 -1.54 -1.63
C ALA A 14 -2.10 -2.70 -2.14
N LEU A 15 -2.69 -3.68 -2.84
CA LEU A 15 -1.94 -4.77 -3.47
C LEU A 15 -1.14 -4.28 -4.68
N ASP A 16 -1.72 -3.46 -5.54
CA ASP A 16 -1.02 -2.88 -6.70
C ASP A 16 0.16 -2.03 -6.26
N PHE A 17 0.01 -1.30 -5.16
CA PHE A 17 1.10 -0.57 -4.53
C PHE A 17 2.20 -1.51 -4.03
N ALA A 18 1.85 -2.65 -3.42
CA ALA A 18 2.83 -3.67 -3.02
C ALA A 18 3.67 -4.13 -4.22
N TYR A 19 3.02 -4.50 -5.31
CA TYR A 19 3.68 -4.92 -6.55
C TYR A 19 4.52 -3.80 -7.19
N LYS A 20 4.09 -2.54 -7.06
CA LYS A 20 4.83 -1.39 -7.56
C LYS A 20 6.15 -1.18 -6.80
N VAL A 21 6.15 -1.42 -5.49
CA VAL A 21 7.35 -1.31 -4.66
C VAL A 21 8.28 -2.50 -4.93
N HIS A 22 7.77 -3.74 -4.80
CA HIS A 22 8.54 -4.95 -5.14
C HIS A 22 7.61 -6.15 -5.32
N SER A 23 7.90 -7.02 -6.29
CA SER A 23 7.12 -8.24 -6.52
C SER A 23 7.03 -9.14 -5.28
N ASP A 24 8.09 -9.20 -4.47
CA ASP A 24 8.10 -10.00 -3.23
C ASP A 24 7.12 -9.48 -2.18
N LEU A 25 6.92 -8.15 -2.09
CA LEU A 25 5.95 -7.54 -1.18
C LEU A 25 4.51 -7.83 -1.63
N GLY A 26 4.27 -7.84 -2.94
CA GLY A 26 2.98 -8.23 -3.51
C GLY A 26 2.67 -9.71 -3.28
N ASN A 27 3.64 -10.59 -3.52
CA ASN A 27 3.50 -12.04 -3.34
C ASN A 27 3.29 -12.45 -1.88
N ASN A 28 3.95 -11.75 -0.94
CA ASN A 28 3.88 -12.04 0.49
C ASN A 28 2.98 -11.04 1.26
N PHE A 29 2.06 -10.36 0.57
CA PHE A 29 1.18 -9.37 1.19
C PHE A 29 0.30 -10.01 2.27
N ILE A 30 0.41 -9.53 3.51
CA ILE A 30 -0.43 -9.96 4.63
C ILE A 30 -1.55 -8.94 4.85
N ARG A 31 -1.17 -7.68 5.05
CA ARG A 31 -2.09 -6.56 5.32
C ARG A 31 -1.42 -5.24 5.00
N ALA A 32 -2.22 -4.20 4.86
CA ALA A 32 -1.75 -2.83 4.80
C ALA A 32 -2.27 -2.06 6.02
N ILE A 33 -1.58 -0.99 6.40
CA ILE A 33 -1.99 -0.10 7.48
C ILE A 33 -2.02 1.32 6.91
N ASP A 34 -3.17 1.97 7.01
CA ASP A 34 -3.25 3.41 6.76
C ASP A 34 -2.64 4.14 7.96
N VAL A 35 -1.51 4.81 7.72
CA VAL A 35 -0.74 5.49 8.77
C VAL A 35 -1.48 6.70 9.33
N LYS A 36 -2.36 7.33 8.54
CA LYS A 36 -3.14 8.50 9.00
C LYS A 36 -4.22 8.10 9.99
N THR A 37 -4.99 7.06 9.65
CA THR A 37 -6.10 6.59 10.48
C THR A 37 -5.70 5.50 11.48
N LYS A 38 -4.48 4.96 11.34
CA LYS A 38 -3.95 3.79 12.05
C LYS A 38 -4.84 2.56 11.91
N ARG A 39 -5.60 2.46 10.82
CA ARG A 39 -6.50 1.34 10.55
C ARG A 39 -5.81 0.33 9.65
N THR A 40 -6.04 -0.94 9.97
CA THR A 40 -5.66 -2.04 9.09
C THR A 40 -6.60 -2.07 7.89
N VAL A 41 -6.02 -2.04 6.69
CA VAL A 41 -6.74 -2.13 5.42
C VAL A 41 -6.36 -3.40 4.68
N GLY A 42 -7.33 -3.94 3.95
CA GLY A 42 -7.15 -5.14 3.14
C GLY A 42 -6.45 -4.86 1.80
N LYS A 43 -6.17 -5.93 1.07
CA LYS A 43 -5.56 -5.88 -0.27
C LYS A 43 -6.37 -5.08 -1.30
N GLU A 44 -7.70 -5.08 -1.19
CA GLU A 44 -8.62 -4.41 -2.12
C GLU A 44 -8.93 -2.95 -1.73
N HIS A 45 -8.24 -2.42 -0.72
CA HIS A 45 -8.41 -1.03 -0.35
C HIS A 45 -7.90 -0.13 -1.47
N VAL A 46 -8.81 0.67 -2.03
CA VAL A 46 -8.49 1.66 -3.05
C VAL A 46 -7.73 2.81 -2.43
N LEU A 47 -6.58 3.15 -3.02
CA LEU A 47 -5.70 4.19 -2.53
C LEU A 47 -6.21 5.57 -2.93
N ASN A 48 -6.19 6.51 -1.98
CA ASN A 48 -6.53 7.90 -2.25
C ASN A 48 -5.28 8.74 -2.51
N HIS A 49 -5.48 9.89 -3.14
CA HIS A 49 -4.40 10.83 -3.39
C HIS A 49 -3.70 11.24 -2.07
N ARG A 50 -2.37 11.12 -2.05
CA ARG A 50 -1.50 11.39 -0.88
C ARG A 50 -1.77 10.47 0.30
N ASP A 51 -2.26 9.26 0.09
CA ASP A 51 -2.29 8.26 1.16
C ASP A 51 -0.90 7.75 1.53
N VAL A 52 -0.79 7.40 2.81
CA VAL A 52 0.42 6.85 3.40
C VAL A 52 0.05 5.47 3.91
N ILE A 53 0.40 4.46 3.13
CA ILE A 53 0.12 3.07 3.43
C ILE A 53 1.42 2.35 3.79
N GLU A 54 1.42 1.68 4.92
CA GLU A 54 2.47 0.77 5.34
C GLU A 54 2.07 -0.66 4.96
N ILE A 55 2.91 -1.35 4.19
CA ILE A 55 2.65 -2.72 3.76
C ILE A 55 3.36 -3.70 4.67
N ILE A 56 2.58 -4.61 5.23
CA ILE A 56 3.10 -5.72 6.04
C ILE A 56 3.17 -6.95 5.14
N SER A 57 4.40 -7.34 4.82
CA SER A 57 4.74 -8.60 4.18
C SER A 57 5.17 -9.64 5.21
N LYS A 58 5.09 -10.92 4.84
CA LYS A 58 5.77 -12.01 5.56
C LYS A 58 7.29 -11.83 5.50
#